data_AF-A0A813N050-F1
#
_entry.id   AF-A0A813N050-F1
#
_cell.length_a   1.000
_cell.length_b   1.000
_cell.length_c   1.000
_cell.angle_alpha   90.00
_cell.angle_beta   90.00
_cell.angle_gamma   90.00
#
_symmetry.space_group_name_H-M   'P 1'
#
loop_
_entity.id
_entity.type
_entity.pdbx_description
1 polymer ?
#
loop_
_entity_poly.entity_id
_entity_poly.type
_entity_poly.pdbx_seq_one_letter_code
_entity_poly.pdbx_strand_id
1 'polypeptide(L)'
;MSSTDDTYSMTSSLPSSLDQTPLSSLSAASSYASLVNCDETISIHNEAHHHPHHPHHHQQQQQHFNKKPKKISTTNESRLLSTSESNNINNKINNGSNNINKRTCYSTLHNRHVNKLCSILEEPIEIHGQGNFPTLNIVSKDFLLELRRAFHSNHIDIKDVRLNGGAASYVLTNDKSFSYSDIDFIFRCDLSSESTWTQIKTTVCECLFRHISSTNSSNSSQLSFSPIIIQAAYVEKVVRVINPSNNDSWALMSLCNVNGQNIELKFVDRMKRQFQFSVDSFQILLDPLLDHYEQIFKYQQQTNKKQVHHNQYHYYHSKQQHEYRSTKNNRYLSSLHHLPTISVECVYGSFESALTHLNRRLIATTSPERIRGGGLLRYCLLLTRGYRPYDNGIASWQLEKLMCSRFFIDYADINEQEYKLLAFLSSHFSNDDSAKYRYLLQLRLIIERSTVCLMAHERNLTLTLITQLATDYYYRLYDEYNTYSLNGETTTAEVTVPNSITIDVIYHNEWDEWKSLHTPPKKQIQSQQDN
;
A
#
# COMPACT_ATOMS: atom_id res chain seq x y z
N MET A 1 -66.80 10.03 45.94
CA MET A 1 -67.78 8.94 45.76
C MET A 1 -67.17 8.03 44.70
N SER A 2 -66.64 6.84 44.99
CA SER A 2 -67.27 5.65 45.61
C SER A 2 -68.47 5.16 44.79
N SER A 3 -68.54 3.89 44.37
CA SER A 3 -67.60 2.76 44.53
C SER A 3 -68.05 1.63 43.58
N THR A 4 -67.69 0.38 43.90
CA THR A 4 -68.15 -0.88 43.29
C THR A 4 -67.57 -1.29 41.93
N ASP A 5 -67.35 -2.58 41.69
CA ASP A 5 -66.66 -3.61 42.51
C ASP A 5 -66.41 -4.82 41.59
N ASP A 6 -65.41 -5.62 41.97
CA ASP A 6 -64.79 -6.67 41.17
C ASP A 6 -65.61 -7.95 40.91
N THR A 7 -65.13 -8.72 39.93
CA THR A 7 -65.23 -10.19 39.77
C THR A 7 -66.60 -10.86 39.55
N TYR A 8 -66.68 -11.60 38.43
CA TYR A 8 -66.85 -13.06 38.49
C TYR A 8 -66.11 -13.73 37.32
N SER A 9 -65.57 -14.93 37.52
CA SER A 9 -64.87 -15.70 36.47
C SER A 9 -65.55 -17.04 36.22
N MET A 10 -65.44 -17.52 34.98
CA MET A 10 -65.73 -18.91 34.58
C MET A 10 -64.71 -19.32 33.51
N THR A 11 -64.16 -20.52 33.62
CA THR A 11 -63.01 -20.99 32.83
C THR A 11 -63.33 -22.27 32.07
N SER A 12 -62.97 -22.35 30.78
CA SER A 12 -63.04 -23.60 30.00
C SER A 12 -62.00 -23.67 28.88
N SER A 13 -60.85 -24.25 29.22
CA SER A 13 -60.06 -25.20 28.40
C SER A 13 -59.62 -24.90 26.95
N LEU A 14 -58.30 -24.71 26.79
CA LEU A 14 -57.42 -25.32 25.76
C LEU A 14 -57.52 -24.81 24.27
N PRO A 15 -56.49 -25.05 23.41
CA PRO A 15 -55.11 -24.58 23.59
C PRO A 15 -54.39 -24.05 22.31
N SER A 16 -53.23 -23.42 22.53
CA SER A 16 -52.01 -23.38 21.69
C SER A 16 -51.98 -22.76 20.26
N SER A 17 -51.01 -21.85 20.11
CA SER A 17 -50.17 -21.54 18.93
C SER A 17 -50.80 -21.10 17.60
N LEU A 18 -50.62 -19.82 17.28
CA LEU A 18 -50.61 -19.26 15.93
C LEU A 18 -49.72 -18.01 15.91
N ASP A 19 -48.46 -18.14 15.47
CA ASP A 19 -47.58 -16.99 15.27
C ASP A 19 -48.05 -16.15 14.08
N GLN A 20 -48.23 -14.84 14.29
CA GLN A 20 -48.51 -13.88 13.23
C GLN A 20 -47.34 -12.92 13.08
N THR A 21 -46.68 -12.97 11.91
CA THR A 21 -45.73 -11.96 11.47
C THR A 21 -46.44 -10.90 10.64
N PRO A 22 -46.46 -9.61 11.05
CA PRO A 22 -46.96 -8.53 10.21
C PRO A 22 -45.80 -7.83 9.48
N LEU A 23 -45.93 -7.65 8.15
CA LEU A 23 -45.03 -6.77 7.40
C LEU A 23 -45.28 -5.29 7.74
N SER A 24 -44.30 -4.62 8.34
CA SER A 24 -44.10 -3.16 8.26
C SER A 24 -42.69 -2.82 8.78
N SER A 25 -41.96 -1.80 8.30
CA SER A 25 -42.20 -0.88 7.18
C SER A 25 -40.87 -0.37 6.61
N LEU A 26 -40.86 0.14 5.37
CA LEU A 26 -39.70 0.84 4.81
C LEU A 26 -39.59 2.23 5.43
N SER A 27 -38.60 2.46 6.30
CA SER A 27 -38.31 3.80 6.85
C SER A 27 -36.84 4.06 7.23
N ALA A 28 -36.07 3.02 7.59
CA ALA A 28 -34.71 3.16 8.12
C ALA A 28 -33.64 3.69 7.14
N ALA A 29 -33.93 3.77 5.83
CA ALA A 29 -32.94 4.10 4.80
C ALA A 29 -32.54 5.59 4.73
N SER A 30 -33.24 6.49 5.42
CA SER A 30 -33.03 7.95 5.27
C SER A 30 -32.08 8.61 6.28
N SER A 31 -31.63 7.89 7.32
CA SER A 31 -30.98 8.51 8.49
C SER A 31 -29.46 8.32 8.58
N TYR A 32 -28.86 7.52 7.68
CA TYR A 32 -27.41 7.27 7.69
C TYR A 32 -26.59 8.24 6.81
N ALA A 33 -27.23 9.12 6.04
CA ALA A 33 -26.58 10.08 5.15
C ALA A 33 -25.90 11.27 5.87
N SER A 34 -26.07 11.41 7.18
CA SER A 34 -25.73 12.64 7.93
C SER A 34 -24.41 12.58 8.72
N LEU A 35 -23.64 11.49 8.65
CA LEU A 35 -22.41 11.30 9.44
C LEU A 35 -21.17 10.85 8.62
N VAL A 36 -21.28 10.73 7.31
CA VAL A 36 -20.12 10.46 6.41
C VAL A 36 -19.92 11.64 5.48
N ASN A 37 -19.41 12.74 6.03
CA ASN A 37 -19.06 13.94 5.25
C ASN A 37 -17.73 14.56 5.73
N CYS A 38 -16.71 13.71 5.82
CA CYS A 38 -15.31 14.11 6.07
C CYS A 38 -14.51 14.05 4.75
N ASP A 39 -14.87 14.90 3.79
CA ASP A 39 -14.05 15.12 2.59
C ASP A 39 -12.74 15.83 3.01
N GLU A 40 -11.66 15.07 3.25
CA GLU A 40 -10.29 15.60 3.46
C GLU A 40 -9.71 16.18 2.15
N THR A 41 -10.37 17.22 1.65
CA THR A 41 -9.95 18.03 0.50
C THR A 41 -8.90 19.05 0.94
N ILE A 42 -7.67 18.57 1.17
CA ILE A 42 -6.52 19.43 1.55
C ILE A 42 -6.09 20.30 0.35
N SER A 43 -6.86 21.35 0.09
CA SER A 43 -6.57 22.41 -0.89
C SER A 43 -5.72 23.48 -0.23
N ILE A 44 -4.41 23.45 -0.47
CA ILE A 44 -3.48 24.47 0.03
C ILE A 44 -3.49 25.67 -0.92
N HIS A 45 -4.38 26.64 -0.66
CA HIS A 45 -4.31 27.98 -1.24
C HIS A 45 -3.48 28.91 -0.36
N ASN A 46 -2.34 29.39 -0.88
CA ASN A 46 -1.58 30.46 -0.26
C ASN A 46 -2.06 31.81 -0.81
N GLU A 47 -2.96 32.49 -0.10
CA GLU A 47 -3.31 33.87 -0.44
C GLU A 47 -2.22 34.85 0.01
N ALA A 48 -1.83 35.77 -0.88
CA ALA A 48 -0.81 36.78 -0.62
C ALA A 48 -1.47 38.14 -0.29
N HIS A 49 -1.70 38.41 1.00
CA HIS A 49 -2.31 39.67 1.43
C HIS A 49 -1.51 40.91 0.98
N HIS A 50 -2.17 41.79 0.25
CA HIS A 50 -1.69 43.15 -0.03
C HIS A 50 -2.02 44.08 1.13
N HIS A 51 -1.05 44.89 1.57
CA HIS A 51 -1.27 46.00 2.49
C HIS A 51 -1.51 47.33 1.75
N PRO A 52 -2.51 48.15 2.14
CA PRO A 52 -2.65 49.54 1.72
C PRO A 52 -1.85 50.52 2.61
N HIS A 53 -1.87 51.82 2.28
CA HIS A 53 -0.88 52.83 2.68
C HIS A 53 -1.13 53.61 3.99
N HIS A 54 -0.01 54.07 4.61
CA HIS A 54 0.38 55.40 5.18
C HIS A 54 -0.64 56.56 5.35
N PRO A 55 -0.35 57.66 6.15
CA PRO A 55 0.96 58.35 6.39
C PRO A 55 1.45 58.29 7.88
N HIS A 56 2.08 59.23 8.62
CA HIS A 56 2.56 60.65 8.51
C HIS A 56 3.79 60.90 9.46
N HIS A 57 4.65 61.90 9.16
CA HIS A 57 5.64 62.68 10.00
C HIS A 57 6.55 61.99 11.07
N HIS A 58 7.84 62.31 11.29
CA HIS A 58 8.71 63.52 11.14
C HIS A 58 10.13 63.11 10.62
N GLN A 59 10.91 63.94 9.89
CA GLN A 59 11.91 64.95 10.37
C GLN A 59 12.87 64.44 11.47
N GLN A 60 14.21 64.58 11.44
CA GLN A 60 15.21 65.19 10.52
C GLN A 60 16.39 64.17 10.32
N GLN A 61 17.54 64.38 9.66
CA GLN A 61 18.33 65.58 9.33
C GLN A 61 19.31 65.29 8.16
N GLN A 62 19.87 66.32 7.51
CA GLN A 62 20.69 66.21 6.29
C GLN A 62 22.20 66.33 6.55
N GLN A 63 23.02 65.74 5.67
CA GLN A 63 24.23 66.41 5.15
C GLN A 63 24.66 65.84 3.77
N HIS A 64 25.28 66.69 2.95
CA HIS A 64 25.58 66.46 1.53
C HIS A 64 27.09 66.38 1.24
N PHE A 65 27.40 66.04 -0.03
CA PHE A 65 28.65 66.18 -0.82
C PHE A 65 29.30 64.83 -1.21
N ASN A 66 29.18 64.26 -2.43
CA ASN A 66 29.17 64.72 -3.85
C ASN A 66 30.57 64.66 -4.53
N LYS A 67 30.58 64.27 -5.83
CA LYS A 67 31.68 64.20 -6.83
C LYS A 67 32.47 62.87 -7.01
N LYS A 68 32.22 62.26 -8.18
CA LYS A 68 33.08 61.39 -9.04
C LYS A 68 34.04 62.29 -9.90
N PRO A 69 34.88 61.79 -10.86
CA PRO A 69 35.57 60.49 -11.06
C PRO A 69 37.06 60.62 -11.53
N LYS A 70 37.70 59.48 -11.94
CA LYS A 70 38.82 59.24 -12.90
C LYS A 70 40.01 58.47 -12.28
N LYS A 71 40.93 57.80 -13.02
CA LYS A 71 40.95 56.95 -14.26
C LYS A 71 42.41 56.40 -14.41
N ILE A 72 42.77 55.74 -15.53
CA ILE A 72 44.15 55.29 -15.96
C ILE A 72 44.62 54.00 -15.25
N SER A 73 45.19 52.94 -15.87
CA SER A 73 45.33 52.47 -17.29
C SER A 73 45.67 50.94 -17.29
N THR A 74 46.06 50.17 -18.32
CA THR A 74 46.59 50.41 -19.70
C THR A 74 46.44 49.14 -20.58
N THR A 75 46.32 49.30 -21.93
CA THR A 75 46.68 48.36 -23.05
C THR A 75 46.21 46.88 -23.03
N ASN A 76 45.50 46.37 -24.06
CA ASN A 76 45.97 45.88 -25.39
C ASN A 76 46.96 44.69 -25.27
N GLU A 77 46.86 43.57 -26.01
CA GLU A 77 45.92 43.08 -27.06
C GLU A 77 46.04 41.51 -27.15
N SER A 78 45.61 40.69 -28.14
CA SER A 78 45.24 40.85 -29.56
C SER A 78 44.22 39.77 -30.02
N ARG A 79 44.32 39.21 -31.26
CA ARG A 79 43.46 38.20 -31.90
C ARG A 79 44.24 37.48 -33.01
N LEU A 80 44.08 36.16 -33.24
CA LEU A 80 44.23 35.50 -34.56
C LEU A 80 43.83 34.00 -34.57
N LEU A 81 43.69 33.40 -35.76
CA LEU A 81 43.41 31.98 -36.02
C LEU A 81 44.40 31.39 -37.05
N SER A 82 44.72 30.10 -36.93
CA SER A 82 45.18 29.19 -38.02
C SER A 82 45.26 27.75 -37.45
N THR A 83 44.52 26.72 -37.89
CA THR A 83 44.44 26.01 -39.20
C THR A 83 45.68 25.16 -39.56
N SER A 84 45.56 23.84 -39.43
CA SER A 84 46.28 22.83 -40.22
C SER A 84 45.62 21.45 -40.07
N GLU A 85 45.47 20.70 -41.16
CA GLU A 85 44.75 19.41 -41.20
C GLU A 85 45.71 18.19 -41.29
N SER A 86 45.14 16.99 -41.18
CA SER A 86 45.59 15.73 -41.79
C SER A 86 46.94 15.11 -41.38
N ASN A 87 46.89 13.94 -40.73
CA ASN A 87 46.88 12.67 -41.49
C ASN A 87 46.60 11.42 -40.64
N ASN A 88 46.14 10.35 -41.30
CA ASN A 88 45.87 9.03 -40.70
C ASN A 88 47.14 8.17 -40.61
N ILE A 89 47.32 7.45 -39.50
CA ILE A 89 47.98 6.13 -39.49
C ILE A 89 47.14 5.17 -38.64
N ASN A 90 46.72 4.04 -39.22
CA ASN A 90 46.05 2.97 -38.51
C ASN A 90 47.01 2.29 -37.52
N ASN A 91 46.56 2.01 -36.30
CA ASN A 91 47.07 0.87 -35.55
C ASN A 91 45.97 0.17 -34.74
N LYS A 92 45.80 -1.13 -35.02
CA LYS A 92 44.65 -1.93 -34.60
C LYS A 92 45.04 -2.76 -33.38
N ILE A 93 44.87 -2.20 -32.18
CA ILE A 93 45.13 -2.91 -30.92
C ILE A 93 43.80 -3.25 -30.25
N ASN A 94 43.55 -4.54 -30.07
CA ASN A 94 42.44 -5.03 -29.26
C ASN A 94 42.68 -4.61 -27.80
N ASN A 95 41.72 -3.93 -27.18
CA ASN A 95 41.60 -3.86 -25.73
C ASN A 95 40.16 -4.16 -25.34
N GLY A 96 39.99 -4.91 -24.24
CA GLY A 96 38.73 -5.54 -23.89
C GLY A 96 37.60 -4.55 -23.59
N SER A 97 36.36 -5.01 -23.79
CA SER A 97 35.16 -4.25 -23.46
C SER A 97 35.06 -3.99 -21.96
N ASN A 98 35.65 -2.88 -21.51
CA ASN A 98 35.31 -2.24 -20.24
C ASN A 98 33.86 -1.76 -20.32
N ASN A 99 32.93 -2.68 -20.10
CA ASN A 99 31.52 -2.41 -19.90
C ASN A 99 31.38 -1.62 -18.59
N ILE A 100 31.53 -0.29 -18.70
CA ILE A 100 31.04 0.66 -17.70
C ILE A 100 29.54 0.39 -17.62
N ASN A 101 29.12 -0.31 -16.56
CA ASN A 101 27.78 -0.85 -16.42
C ASN A 101 26.73 0.24 -16.66
N LYS A 102 26.04 0.16 -17.81
CA LYS A 102 24.82 0.93 -18.06
C LYS A 102 23.78 0.46 -17.05
N ARG A 103 23.70 1.17 -15.93
CA ARG A 103 22.69 0.96 -14.88
C ARG A 103 21.32 1.28 -15.49
N THR A 104 20.64 0.26 -16.00
CA THR A 104 19.27 0.40 -16.49
C THR A 104 18.30 0.42 -15.32
N CYS A 105 17.28 1.27 -15.41
CA CYS A 105 16.09 1.15 -14.58
C CYS A 105 15.18 0.01 -15.06
N TYR A 106 15.30 -0.42 -16.32
CA TYR A 106 14.51 -1.52 -16.90
C TYR A 106 15.21 -2.88 -16.85
N SER A 107 14.41 -3.93 -16.72
CA SER A 107 14.76 -5.34 -16.89
C SER A 107 13.54 -6.16 -17.37
N THR A 108 13.71 -7.47 -17.55
CA THR A 108 12.68 -8.41 -18.01
C THR A 108 12.51 -9.54 -17.01
N LEU A 109 11.26 -9.95 -16.73
CA LEU A 109 10.98 -11.07 -15.84
C LEU A 109 11.41 -12.41 -16.46
N HIS A 110 12.08 -13.24 -15.66
CA HIS A 110 12.28 -14.65 -15.99
C HIS A 110 11.00 -15.45 -15.73
N ASN A 111 10.80 -16.58 -16.41
CA ASN A 111 9.59 -17.40 -16.30
C ASN A 111 9.17 -17.72 -14.84
N ARG A 112 10.14 -17.97 -13.94
CA ARG A 112 9.88 -18.20 -12.51
C ARG A 112 9.25 -16.99 -11.78
N HIS A 113 9.57 -15.77 -12.22
CA HIS A 113 8.98 -14.52 -11.74
C HIS A 113 7.60 -14.30 -12.39
N VAL A 114 7.45 -14.60 -13.68
CA VAL A 114 6.14 -14.56 -14.34
C VAL A 114 5.15 -15.54 -13.69
N ASN A 115 5.59 -16.76 -13.33
CA ASN A 115 4.75 -17.70 -12.58
C ASN A 115 4.29 -17.14 -11.23
N LYS A 116 5.19 -16.51 -10.45
CA LYS A 116 4.81 -15.79 -9.21
C LYS A 116 3.79 -14.69 -9.47
N LEU A 117 3.96 -13.92 -10.55
CA LEU A 117 3.04 -12.85 -10.94
C LEU A 117 1.65 -13.41 -11.32
N CYS A 118 1.60 -14.51 -12.08
CA CYS A 118 0.35 -15.20 -12.38
C CYS A 118 -0.34 -15.66 -11.08
N SER A 119 0.37 -16.24 -10.12
CA SER A 119 -0.22 -16.63 -8.83
C SER A 119 -0.92 -15.47 -8.14
N ILE A 120 -0.28 -14.31 -7.99
CA ILE A 120 -0.88 -13.10 -7.36
C ILE A 120 -2.12 -12.61 -8.13
N LEU A 121 -2.11 -12.74 -9.47
CA LEU A 121 -3.21 -12.27 -10.31
C LEU A 121 -4.37 -13.27 -10.40
N GLU A 122 -4.13 -14.55 -10.10
CA GLU A 122 -5.09 -15.66 -10.23
C GLU A 122 -5.66 -16.15 -8.90
N GLU A 123 -5.02 -15.80 -7.78
CA GLU A 123 -5.52 -16.01 -6.43
C GLU A 123 -6.78 -15.15 -6.17
N PRO A 124 -7.91 -15.76 -5.72
CA PRO A 124 -9.10 -15.00 -5.31
C PRO A 124 -8.83 -14.24 -4.01
N ILE A 125 -9.27 -12.99 -3.95
CA ILE A 125 -9.13 -12.10 -2.79
C ILE A 125 -10.53 -11.68 -2.31
N GLU A 126 -10.75 -11.73 -1.00
CA GLU A 126 -12.00 -11.34 -0.37
C GLU A 126 -12.11 -9.81 -0.21
N ILE A 127 -13.09 -9.19 -0.86
CA ILE A 127 -13.43 -7.78 -0.65
C ILE A 127 -14.69 -7.71 0.21
N HIS A 128 -14.54 -7.21 1.42
CA HIS A 128 -15.53 -7.26 2.48
C HIS A 128 -16.51 -6.08 2.37
N GLY A 129 -17.79 -6.41 2.19
CA GLY A 129 -18.88 -5.42 2.19
C GLY A 129 -19.23 -4.95 3.60
N GLN A 130 -19.38 -3.64 3.79
CA GLN A 130 -19.83 -3.06 5.05
C GLN A 130 -21.34 -3.26 5.26
N GLY A 131 -21.76 -3.52 6.50
CA GLY A 131 -23.16 -3.71 6.86
C GLY A 131 -23.76 -4.98 6.23
N ASN A 132 -24.78 -4.82 5.38
CA ASN A 132 -25.52 -5.94 4.77
C ASN A 132 -25.01 -6.30 3.36
N PHE A 133 -23.86 -5.78 2.93
CA PHE A 133 -23.29 -6.08 1.61
C PHE A 133 -22.43 -7.37 1.67
N PRO A 134 -22.57 -8.30 0.70
CA PRO A 134 -21.88 -9.59 0.73
C PRO A 134 -20.36 -9.45 0.46
N THR A 135 -19.54 -10.31 1.06
CA THR A 135 -18.13 -10.44 0.66
C THR A 135 -18.02 -10.88 -0.79
N LEU A 136 -17.18 -10.19 -1.57
CA LEU A 136 -16.91 -10.48 -2.98
C LEU A 136 -15.60 -11.25 -3.10
N ASN A 137 -15.63 -12.40 -3.78
CA ASN A 137 -14.42 -13.13 -4.15
C ASN A 137 -13.93 -12.62 -5.51
N ILE A 138 -12.92 -11.75 -5.52
CA ILE A 138 -12.40 -11.12 -6.75
C ILE A 138 -11.05 -11.72 -7.14
N VAL A 139 -10.98 -12.23 -8.38
CA VAL A 139 -9.73 -12.65 -9.02
C VAL A 139 -9.13 -11.45 -9.76
N SER A 140 -7.91 -11.05 -9.38
CA SER A 140 -7.31 -9.80 -9.83
C SER A 140 -7.19 -9.66 -11.36
N LYS A 141 -6.77 -10.69 -12.09
CA LYS A 141 -6.67 -10.60 -13.58
C LYS A 141 -8.02 -10.28 -14.24
N ASP A 142 -9.10 -10.86 -13.74
CA ASP A 142 -10.41 -10.78 -14.39
C ASP A 142 -11.07 -9.41 -14.10
N PHE A 143 -10.89 -8.90 -12.88
CA PHE A 143 -11.28 -7.53 -12.50
C PHE A 143 -10.45 -6.46 -13.22
N LEU A 144 -9.13 -6.64 -13.37
CA LEU A 144 -8.29 -5.73 -14.17
C LEU A 144 -8.69 -5.73 -15.65
N LEU A 145 -9.08 -6.88 -16.20
CA LEU A 145 -9.62 -6.96 -17.56
C LEU A 145 -10.99 -6.29 -17.68
N GLU A 146 -11.88 -6.44 -16.71
CA GLU A 146 -13.15 -5.73 -16.68
C GLU A 146 -12.95 -4.22 -16.61
N LEU A 147 -12.09 -3.74 -15.70
CA LEU A 147 -11.71 -2.34 -15.58
C LEU A 147 -11.14 -1.78 -16.89
N ARG A 148 -10.18 -2.47 -17.55
CA ARG A 148 -9.65 -2.02 -18.85
C ARG A 148 -10.74 -1.89 -19.93
N ARG A 149 -11.68 -2.85 -20.01
CA ARG A 149 -12.82 -2.79 -20.96
C ARG A 149 -13.79 -1.66 -20.62
N ALA A 150 -14.07 -1.44 -19.33
CA ALA A 150 -14.99 -0.42 -18.86
C ALA A 150 -14.42 1.00 -19.03
N PHE A 151 -13.15 1.24 -18.66
CA PHE A 151 -12.46 2.51 -18.88
C PHE A 151 -12.43 2.89 -20.38
N HIS A 152 -12.08 1.94 -21.26
CA HIS A 152 -12.10 2.17 -22.71
C HIS A 152 -13.50 2.52 -23.22
N SER A 153 -14.54 1.84 -22.73
CA SER A 153 -15.95 2.10 -23.10
C SER A 153 -16.43 3.48 -22.61
N ASN A 154 -15.93 3.94 -21.46
CA ASN A 154 -16.22 5.25 -20.87
C ASN A 154 -15.25 6.36 -21.33
N HIS A 155 -14.45 6.10 -22.38
CA HIS A 155 -13.46 7.02 -22.96
C HIS A 155 -12.36 7.53 -22.00
N ILE A 156 -12.06 6.77 -20.95
CA ILE A 156 -10.96 7.03 -20.02
C ILE A 156 -9.68 6.39 -20.59
N ASP A 157 -8.70 7.22 -20.95
CA ASP A 157 -7.41 6.75 -21.47
C ASP A 157 -6.52 6.21 -20.34
N ILE A 158 -6.19 4.92 -20.42
CA ILE A 158 -5.24 4.23 -19.55
C ILE A 158 -4.04 3.82 -20.40
N LYS A 159 -2.91 4.50 -20.19
CA LYS A 159 -1.65 4.36 -20.93
C LYS A 159 -0.99 2.99 -20.67
N ASP A 160 -1.04 2.54 -19.42
CA ASP A 160 -0.59 1.21 -18.98
C ASP A 160 -1.04 0.86 -17.56
N VAL A 161 -1.12 -0.43 -17.25
CA VAL A 161 -1.39 -0.98 -15.90
C VAL A 161 -0.14 -1.67 -15.34
N ARG A 162 0.16 -1.46 -14.05
CA ARG A 162 1.36 -1.97 -13.37
C ARG A 162 1.06 -2.55 -11.99
N LEU A 163 1.75 -3.63 -11.60
CA LEU A 163 1.85 -4.07 -10.21
C LEU A 163 3.02 -3.32 -9.53
N ASN A 164 2.83 -2.85 -8.30
CA ASN A 164 3.81 -2.05 -7.55
C ASN A 164 4.07 -2.65 -6.14
N GLY A 165 4.91 -1.97 -5.35
CA GLY A 165 4.96 -2.11 -3.90
C GLY A 165 5.47 -3.47 -3.39
N GLY A 166 4.82 -3.98 -2.34
CA GLY A 166 5.21 -5.24 -1.70
C GLY A 166 5.09 -6.44 -2.64
N ALA A 167 3.97 -6.53 -3.36
CA ALA A 167 3.68 -7.62 -4.29
C ALA A 167 4.67 -7.66 -5.47
N ALA A 168 5.02 -6.52 -6.08
CA ALA A 168 6.05 -6.46 -7.13
C ALA A 168 7.43 -6.92 -6.63
N SER A 169 7.75 -6.64 -5.37
CA SER A 169 9.00 -7.06 -4.73
C SER A 169 9.01 -8.56 -4.41
N TYR A 170 7.86 -9.11 -3.97
CA TYR A 170 7.66 -10.55 -3.80
C TYR A 170 7.87 -11.33 -5.11
N VAL A 171 7.41 -10.80 -6.26
CA VAL A 171 7.62 -11.41 -7.58
C VAL A 171 9.11 -11.60 -7.90
N LEU A 172 9.94 -10.62 -7.55
CA LEU A 172 11.37 -10.58 -7.92
C LEU A 172 12.29 -11.31 -6.95
N THR A 173 11.97 -11.32 -5.65
CA THR A 173 12.84 -11.89 -4.62
C THR A 173 12.96 -13.42 -4.71
N ASN A 174 14.15 -13.93 -4.35
CA ASN A 174 14.38 -15.36 -4.13
C ASN A 174 13.99 -15.80 -2.69
N ASP A 175 13.73 -14.83 -1.80
CA ASP A 175 13.40 -15.08 -0.39
C ASP A 175 12.00 -15.69 -0.26
N LYS A 176 11.92 -16.90 0.32
CA LYS A 176 10.66 -17.62 0.57
C LYS A 176 9.89 -17.10 1.78
N SER A 177 10.54 -16.33 2.67
CA SER A 177 9.95 -15.75 3.88
C SER A 177 9.49 -14.30 3.68
N PHE A 178 9.62 -13.75 2.47
CA PHE A 178 9.10 -12.43 2.13
C PHE A 178 7.58 -12.49 2.00
N SER A 179 6.87 -11.67 2.78
CA SER A 179 5.44 -11.39 2.62
C SER A 179 5.23 -9.95 2.14
N TYR A 180 4.10 -9.72 1.48
CA TYR A 180 3.58 -8.39 1.15
C TYR A 180 2.31 -8.14 1.97
N SER A 181 2.00 -6.87 2.26
CA SER A 181 0.82 -6.49 3.06
C SER A 181 -0.41 -6.21 2.21
N ASP A 182 -0.22 -5.72 0.98
CA ASP A 182 -1.25 -5.17 0.09
C ASP A 182 -0.84 -5.38 -1.38
N ILE A 183 -1.80 -5.24 -2.30
CA ILE A 183 -1.60 -5.38 -3.75
C ILE A 183 -1.85 -4.02 -4.43
N ASP A 184 -0.75 -3.27 -4.66
CA ASP A 184 -0.77 -2.01 -5.41
C ASP A 184 -0.96 -2.23 -6.93
N PHE A 185 -2.06 -1.75 -7.51
CA PHE A 185 -2.22 -1.60 -8.96
C PHE A 185 -2.14 -0.12 -9.38
N ILE A 186 -1.11 0.23 -10.14
CA ILE A 186 -0.96 1.56 -10.75
C ILE A 186 -1.57 1.57 -12.15
N PHE A 187 -2.50 2.49 -12.38
CA PHE A 187 -3.06 2.82 -13.69
C PHE A 187 -2.51 4.18 -14.11
N ARG A 188 -1.75 4.25 -15.21
CA ARG A 188 -1.23 5.53 -15.70
C ARG A 188 -2.26 6.18 -16.64
N CYS A 189 -2.80 7.33 -16.27
CA CYS A 189 -3.90 7.99 -16.98
C CYS A 189 -3.68 9.52 -17.07
N ASP A 190 -4.69 10.29 -17.46
CA ASP A 190 -4.75 11.72 -17.17
C ASP A 190 -5.72 11.97 -15.99
N LEU A 191 -5.42 12.95 -15.15
CA LEU A 191 -6.21 13.41 -14.01
C LEU A 191 -6.37 14.94 -14.00
N SER A 192 -6.01 15.61 -15.10
CA SER A 192 -6.19 17.06 -15.30
C SER A 192 -7.63 17.53 -15.11
N SER A 193 -8.60 16.66 -15.41
CA SER A 193 -10.03 16.93 -15.32
C SER A 193 -10.69 16.21 -14.14
N GLU A 194 -11.50 16.95 -13.38
CA GLU A 194 -12.35 16.42 -12.32
C GLU A 194 -13.47 15.51 -12.83
N SER A 195 -13.93 15.73 -14.08
CA SER A 195 -14.87 14.84 -14.74
C SER A 195 -14.25 13.44 -14.89
N THR A 196 -12.99 13.36 -15.33
CA THR A 196 -12.27 12.09 -15.50
C THR A 196 -12.10 11.34 -14.18
N TRP A 197 -11.75 12.01 -13.08
CA TRP A 197 -11.72 11.36 -11.77
C TRP A 197 -13.09 10.85 -11.33
N THR A 198 -14.14 11.64 -11.55
CA THR A 198 -15.52 11.24 -11.21
C THR A 198 -15.97 10.02 -12.03
N GLN A 199 -15.66 10.00 -13.33
CA GLN A 199 -15.92 8.86 -14.22
C GLN A 199 -15.10 7.62 -13.81
N ILE A 200 -13.84 7.78 -13.38
CA ILE A 200 -13.02 6.68 -12.85
C ILE A 200 -13.69 6.05 -11.61
N LYS A 201 -14.06 6.86 -10.60
CA LYS A 201 -14.75 6.35 -9.39
C LYS A 201 -16.03 5.61 -9.74
N THR A 202 -16.88 6.20 -10.58
CA THR A 202 -18.12 5.56 -11.06
C THR A 202 -17.84 4.24 -11.76
N THR A 203 -16.87 4.21 -12.68
CA THR A 203 -16.51 2.99 -13.42
C THR A 203 -16.03 1.87 -12.50
N VAL A 204 -15.21 2.18 -11.49
CA VAL A 204 -14.75 1.19 -10.49
C VAL A 204 -15.94 0.63 -9.69
N CYS A 205 -16.82 1.50 -9.19
CA CYS A 205 -18.01 1.09 -8.44
C CYS A 205 -18.99 0.26 -9.29
N GLU A 206 -19.17 0.59 -10.57
CA GLU A 206 -19.98 -0.23 -11.48
C GLU A 206 -19.40 -1.63 -11.68
N CYS A 207 -18.07 -1.79 -11.77
CA CYS A 207 -17.45 -3.12 -11.88
C CYS A 207 -17.66 -3.94 -10.60
N LEU A 208 -17.47 -3.33 -9.42
CA LEU A 208 -17.79 -3.97 -8.14
C LEU A 208 -19.26 -4.41 -8.06
N PHE A 209 -20.20 -3.60 -8.55
CA PHE A 209 -21.62 -3.94 -8.61
C PHE A 209 -21.94 -5.14 -9.53
N ARG A 210 -21.18 -5.33 -10.63
CA ARG A 210 -21.34 -6.52 -11.49
C ARG A 210 -20.91 -7.80 -10.75
N HIS A 211 -19.86 -7.75 -9.93
CA HIS A 211 -19.50 -8.87 -9.06
C HIS A 211 -20.61 -9.22 -8.06
N ILE A 212 -21.22 -8.24 -7.37
CA ILE A 212 -22.40 -8.48 -6.49
C ILE A 212 -23.53 -9.18 -7.25
N SER A 213 -23.83 -8.69 -8.46
CA SER A 213 -24.90 -9.22 -9.32
C SER A 213 -24.64 -10.66 -9.76
N SER A 214 -23.38 -11.05 -9.94
CA SER A 214 -23.01 -12.43 -10.28
C SER A 214 -23.17 -13.39 -9.10
N THR A 215 -22.84 -12.95 -7.88
CA THR A 215 -22.98 -13.75 -6.65
C THR A 215 -24.45 -14.05 -6.34
N ASN A 216 -25.33 -13.06 -6.48
CA ASN A 216 -26.74 -13.15 -6.09
C ASN A 216 -27.65 -13.79 -7.17
N SER A 217 -27.23 -14.95 -7.70
CA SER A 217 -27.84 -15.65 -8.83
C SER A 217 -29.27 -16.19 -8.63
N SER A 218 -29.95 -15.94 -7.50
CA SER A 218 -31.20 -16.61 -7.12
C SER A 218 -32.40 -15.72 -6.72
N ASN A 219 -32.22 -14.43 -6.40
CA ASN A 219 -33.31 -13.50 -6.04
C ASN A 219 -32.87 -12.03 -6.23
N SER A 220 -32.82 -11.51 -7.45
CA SER A 220 -32.33 -10.14 -7.71
C SER A 220 -32.97 -9.44 -8.93
N SER A 221 -34.30 -9.35 -8.94
CA SER A 221 -34.98 -8.38 -9.81
C SER A 221 -34.83 -6.95 -9.26
N GLN A 222 -34.27 -6.05 -10.08
CA GLN A 222 -34.28 -4.58 -9.93
C GLN A 222 -33.48 -3.92 -8.78
N LEU A 223 -32.60 -4.61 -8.06
CA LEU A 223 -31.67 -3.96 -7.13
C LEU A 223 -30.52 -3.23 -7.85
N SER A 224 -30.76 -1.98 -8.26
CA SER A 224 -29.74 -1.07 -8.79
C SER A 224 -29.24 -0.14 -7.69
N PHE A 225 -27.98 -0.27 -7.28
CA PHE A 225 -27.35 0.61 -6.28
C PHE A 225 -26.63 1.77 -6.96
N SER A 226 -26.71 2.96 -6.36
CA SER A 226 -25.90 4.11 -6.78
C SER A 226 -24.40 3.82 -6.57
N PRO A 227 -23.50 4.26 -7.48
CA PRO A 227 -22.05 4.17 -7.30
C PRO A 227 -21.55 4.68 -5.95
N ILE A 228 -22.22 5.66 -5.35
CA ILE A 228 -21.89 6.21 -4.02
C ILE A 228 -22.11 5.17 -2.92
N ILE A 229 -23.18 4.38 -3.01
CA ILE A 229 -23.50 3.31 -2.05
C ILE A 229 -22.47 2.19 -2.15
N ILE A 230 -22.09 1.82 -3.38
CA ILE A 230 -21.05 0.80 -3.62
C ILE A 230 -19.66 1.29 -3.17
N GLN A 231 -19.36 2.58 -3.34
CA GLN A 231 -18.14 3.19 -2.80
C GLN A 231 -18.11 3.05 -1.26
N ALA A 232 -19.19 3.44 -0.58
CA ALA A 232 -19.28 3.33 0.88
C ALA A 232 -19.28 1.87 1.38
N ALA A 233 -19.80 0.93 0.61
CA ALA A 233 -19.87 -0.49 0.99
C ALA A 233 -18.53 -1.23 0.87
N TYR A 234 -17.67 -0.93 -0.12
CA TYR A 234 -16.49 -1.75 -0.43
C TYR A 234 -15.15 -0.99 -0.46
N VAL A 235 -15.16 0.35 -0.44
CA VAL A 235 -13.94 1.16 -0.53
C VAL A 235 -13.62 1.71 0.85
N GLU A 236 -12.63 1.09 1.51
CA GLU A 236 -12.15 1.49 2.83
C GLU A 236 -11.64 2.94 2.83
N LYS A 237 -10.98 3.34 1.75
CA LYS A 237 -10.22 4.59 1.69
C LYS A 237 -10.16 5.16 0.28
N VAL A 238 -10.49 6.44 0.15
CA VAL A 238 -10.32 7.21 -1.09
C VAL A 238 -9.35 8.36 -0.82
N VAL A 239 -8.36 8.56 -1.69
CA VAL A 239 -7.43 9.69 -1.62
C VAL A 239 -7.30 10.33 -3.00
N ARG A 240 -7.22 11.66 -3.06
CA ARG A 240 -6.90 12.41 -4.28
C ARG A 240 -5.95 13.54 -3.96
N VAL A 241 -4.80 13.57 -4.64
CA VAL A 241 -3.77 14.60 -4.51
C VAL A 241 -3.63 15.32 -5.85
N ILE A 242 -3.98 16.60 -5.88
CA ILE A 242 -3.71 17.49 -7.00
C ILE A 242 -2.95 18.70 -6.46
N ASN A 243 -1.66 18.77 -6.78
CA ASN A 243 -0.76 19.85 -6.38
C ASN A 243 0.07 20.32 -7.59
N PRO A 244 -0.43 21.32 -8.35
CA PRO A 244 0.24 21.80 -9.56
C PRO A 244 1.66 22.34 -9.30
N SER A 245 1.88 23.03 -8.18
CA SER A 245 3.18 23.63 -7.85
C SER A 245 4.27 22.60 -7.50
N ASN A 246 3.87 21.41 -7.02
CA ASN A 246 4.79 20.30 -6.75
C ASN A 246 4.86 19.26 -7.87
N ASN A 247 4.03 19.39 -8.92
CA ASN A 247 3.87 18.41 -9.98
C ASN A 247 3.42 17.01 -9.48
N ASP A 248 2.51 16.99 -8.50
CA ASP A 248 1.92 15.77 -7.91
C ASP A 248 0.43 15.73 -8.28
N SER A 249 -0.02 14.66 -8.95
CA SER A 249 -1.35 14.48 -9.54
C SER A 249 -1.69 13.00 -9.60
N TRP A 250 -2.33 12.50 -8.54
CA TRP A 250 -2.66 11.08 -8.38
C TRP A 250 -3.87 10.86 -7.47
N ALA A 251 -4.51 9.71 -7.60
CA ALA A 251 -5.63 9.29 -6.77
C ALA A 251 -5.53 7.80 -6.40
N LEU A 252 -6.31 7.37 -5.42
CA LEU A 252 -6.25 6.02 -4.85
C LEU A 252 -7.62 5.60 -4.32
N MET A 253 -7.97 4.33 -4.51
CA MET A 253 -9.10 3.65 -3.88
C MET A 253 -8.59 2.33 -3.28
N SER A 254 -8.57 2.21 -1.95
CA SER A 254 -8.32 0.93 -1.25
C SER A 254 -9.62 0.16 -1.14
N LEU A 255 -9.64 -1.07 -1.64
CA LEU A 255 -10.77 -1.98 -1.51
C LEU A 255 -10.63 -2.77 -0.21
N CYS A 256 -11.70 -2.78 0.59
CA CYS A 256 -11.73 -3.27 1.96
C CYS A 256 -11.47 -4.78 2.06
N ASN A 257 -10.41 -5.19 2.75
CA ASN A 257 -10.23 -6.56 3.22
C ASN A 257 -9.89 -6.59 4.72
N VAL A 258 -10.83 -7.06 5.55
CA VAL A 258 -10.68 -7.07 7.02
C VAL A 258 -9.58 -8.01 7.50
N ASN A 259 -9.13 -8.93 6.65
CA ASN A 259 -8.05 -9.88 6.93
C ASN A 259 -6.65 -9.30 6.60
N GLY A 260 -6.57 -8.06 6.12
CA GLY A 260 -5.38 -7.51 5.45
C GLY A 260 -5.32 -7.92 3.97
N GLN A 261 -4.24 -7.61 3.25
CA GLN A 261 -4.15 -7.85 1.79
C GLN A 261 -5.25 -7.11 1.01
N ASN A 262 -5.31 -5.79 1.23
CA ASN A 262 -6.14 -4.87 0.45
C ASN A 262 -5.70 -4.82 -1.02
N ILE A 263 -6.64 -4.51 -1.91
CA ILE A 263 -6.35 -4.14 -3.30
C ILE A 263 -6.38 -2.62 -3.41
N GLU A 264 -5.23 -1.97 -3.66
CA GLU A 264 -5.16 -0.53 -3.87
C GLU A 264 -5.16 -0.20 -5.37
N LEU A 265 -6.24 0.42 -5.85
CA LEU A 265 -6.35 0.94 -7.22
C LEU A 265 -5.83 2.39 -7.27
N LYS A 266 -4.64 2.59 -7.83
CA LYS A 266 -3.90 3.85 -7.79
C LYS A 266 -3.82 4.49 -9.18
N PHE A 267 -4.50 5.60 -9.37
CA PHE A 267 -4.56 6.33 -10.64
C PHE A 267 -3.47 7.40 -10.64
N VAL A 268 -2.58 7.38 -11.62
CA VAL A 268 -1.36 8.20 -11.62
C VAL A 268 -1.19 8.94 -12.93
N ASP A 269 -1.31 10.27 -12.83
CA ASP A 269 -0.95 11.20 -13.90
C ASP A 269 0.51 11.66 -13.67
N ARG A 270 0.82 12.22 -12.49
CA ARG A 270 2.18 12.63 -12.09
C ARG A 270 2.44 12.31 -10.61
N MET A 271 3.62 11.80 -10.27
CA MET A 271 3.92 11.40 -8.89
C MET A 271 5.36 11.76 -8.48
N LYS A 272 5.48 12.60 -7.45
CA LYS A 272 6.75 13.13 -6.91
C LYS A 272 7.51 12.14 -6.03
N ARG A 273 6.80 11.17 -5.45
CA ARG A 273 7.31 10.12 -4.54
C ARG A 273 6.88 8.74 -5.03
N GLN A 274 7.72 8.08 -5.83
CA GLN A 274 7.39 6.79 -6.46
C GLN A 274 7.95 5.57 -5.69
N PHE A 275 8.84 5.80 -4.73
CA PHE A 275 9.40 4.80 -3.80
C PHE A 275 9.79 5.50 -2.48
N GLN A 276 10.06 4.72 -1.44
CA GLN A 276 10.69 5.18 -0.20
C GLN A 276 12.12 4.63 -0.08
N PHE A 277 12.27 3.33 -0.36
CA PHE A 277 13.53 2.60 -0.36
C PHE A 277 13.70 1.80 -1.66
N SER A 278 14.93 1.44 -2.01
CA SER A 278 15.20 0.62 -3.20
C SER A 278 14.40 -0.70 -3.24
N VAL A 279 14.08 -1.24 -2.07
CA VAL A 279 13.35 -2.52 -1.90
C VAL A 279 11.83 -2.42 -2.08
N ASP A 280 11.28 -1.21 -2.27
CA ASP A 280 9.87 -0.97 -2.65
C ASP A 280 9.73 -0.23 -3.99
N SER A 281 10.80 -0.20 -4.79
CA SER A 281 10.92 0.64 -5.99
C SER A 281 10.60 -0.05 -7.34
N PHE A 282 9.96 -1.22 -7.32
CA PHE A 282 9.70 -2.01 -8.53
C PHE A 282 8.27 -1.86 -9.04
N GLN A 283 8.14 -1.63 -10.36
CA GLN A 283 6.87 -1.56 -11.07
C GLN A 283 6.89 -2.54 -12.25
N ILE A 284 6.01 -3.53 -12.23
CA ILE A 284 5.93 -4.60 -13.23
C ILE A 284 4.78 -4.27 -14.19
N LEU A 285 5.07 -4.17 -15.49
CA LEU A 285 4.09 -3.85 -16.52
C LEU A 285 3.15 -5.04 -16.76
N LEU A 286 1.85 -4.88 -16.53
CA LEU A 286 0.87 -5.98 -16.60
C LEU A 286 0.26 -6.16 -17.99
N ASP A 287 0.25 -5.13 -18.83
CA ASP A 287 -0.46 -5.15 -20.12
C ASP A 287 -0.13 -6.36 -21.01
N PRO A 288 1.14 -6.82 -21.18
CA PRO A 288 1.44 -8.01 -21.97
C PRO A 288 0.79 -9.29 -21.44
N LEU A 289 0.57 -9.39 -20.12
CA LEU A 289 -0.06 -10.52 -19.46
C LEU A 289 -1.58 -10.42 -19.47
N LEU A 290 -2.14 -9.22 -19.27
CA LEU A 290 -3.57 -8.96 -19.42
C LEU A 290 -4.01 -9.19 -20.87
N ASP A 291 -3.26 -8.72 -21.87
CA ASP A 291 -3.53 -8.94 -23.29
C ASP A 291 -3.44 -10.44 -23.67
N HIS A 292 -2.58 -11.22 -22.99
CA HIS A 292 -2.48 -12.67 -23.14
C HIS A 292 -3.72 -13.38 -22.55
N TYR A 293 -4.16 -13.01 -21.34
CA TYR A 293 -5.41 -13.52 -20.75
C TYR A 293 -6.64 -13.18 -21.59
N GLU A 294 -6.73 -11.95 -22.11
CA GLU A 294 -7.79 -11.50 -23.02
C GLU A 294 -7.84 -12.33 -24.32
N GLN A 295 -6.68 -12.74 -24.85
CA GLN A 295 -6.59 -13.64 -26.01
C GLN A 295 -7.04 -15.08 -25.67
N ILE A 296 -6.65 -15.62 -24.51
CA ILE A 296 -7.10 -16.94 -24.02
C ILE A 296 -8.63 -16.97 -23.88
N PHE A 297 -9.22 -15.96 -23.21
CA PHE A 297 -10.66 -15.85 -23.02
C PHE A 297 -11.42 -15.77 -24.37
N LYS A 298 -10.93 -14.94 -25.30
CA LYS A 298 -11.49 -14.85 -26.67
C LYS A 298 -11.39 -16.15 -27.44
N TYR A 299 -10.34 -16.95 -27.24
CA TYR A 299 -10.19 -18.26 -27.86
C TYR A 299 -11.19 -19.28 -27.29
N GLN A 300 -11.31 -19.37 -25.96
CA GLN A 300 -12.25 -20.28 -25.28
C GLN A 300 -13.72 -19.99 -25.65
N GLN A 301 -14.11 -18.72 -25.71
CA GLN A 301 -15.42 -18.29 -26.19
C GLN A 301 -15.70 -18.77 -27.64
N GLN A 302 -14.68 -18.79 -28.51
CA GLN A 302 -14.81 -19.26 -29.89
C GLN A 302 -14.84 -20.78 -30.03
N THR A 303 -14.18 -21.55 -29.16
CA THR A 303 -14.27 -23.02 -29.17
C THR A 303 -15.64 -23.49 -28.69
N ASN A 304 -16.16 -22.89 -27.62
CA ASN A 304 -17.41 -23.33 -27.02
C ASN A 304 -18.61 -23.07 -27.95
N LYS A 305 -18.65 -21.88 -28.59
CA LYS A 305 -19.67 -21.56 -29.62
C LYS A 305 -19.62 -22.50 -30.84
N LYS A 306 -18.45 -23.05 -31.18
CA LYS A 306 -18.31 -24.03 -32.29
C LYS A 306 -18.80 -25.42 -31.88
N GLN A 307 -18.56 -25.86 -30.64
CA GLN A 307 -19.07 -27.15 -30.14
C GLN A 307 -20.60 -27.18 -30.11
N VAL A 308 -21.25 -26.12 -29.63
CA VAL A 308 -22.73 -25.99 -29.65
C VAL A 308 -23.28 -26.12 -31.08
N HIS A 309 -22.64 -25.48 -32.07
CA HIS A 309 -23.06 -25.59 -33.47
C HIS A 309 -22.78 -26.97 -34.10
N HIS A 310 -21.77 -27.70 -33.62
CA HIS A 310 -21.42 -29.04 -34.14
C HIS A 310 -22.42 -30.11 -33.67
N ASN A 311 -22.97 -29.98 -32.46
CA ASN A 311 -24.00 -30.89 -31.95
C ASN A 311 -25.34 -30.77 -32.67
N GLN A 312 -25.58 -29.68 -33.42
CA GLN A 312 -26.80 -29.49 -34.22
C GLN A 312 -26.73 -30.17 -35.59
N TYR A 313 -25.52 -30.32 -36.18
CA TYR A 313 -25.33 -30.82 -37.53
C TYR A 313 -24.01 -31.60 -37.71
N HIS A 314 -24.08 -32.94 -37.62
CA HIS A 314 -23.19 -33.81 -38.40
C HIS A 314 -23.84 -35.15 -38.76
N TYR A 315 -24.62 -35.13 -39.85
CA TYR A 315 -24.97 -36.34 -40.61
C TYR A 315 -24.41 -36.16 -42.03
N TYR A 316 -23.44 -37.00 -42.38
CA TYR A 316 -22.65 -37.05 -43.64
C TYR A 316 -21.69 -35.89 -44.00
N HIS A 317 -20.59 -36.30 -44.67
CA HIS A 317 -19.54 -35.54 -45.39
C HIS A 317 -18.75 -34.44 -44.63
N SER A 318 -17.45 -34.24 -44.86
CA SER A 318 -16.48 -34.98 -45.70
C SER A 318 -15.03 -34.85 -45.16
N LYS A 319 -14.20 -35.88 -45.37
CA LYS A 319 -12.74 -35.81 -45.13
C LYS A 319 -12.03 -35.17 -46.33
N GLN A 320 -11.56 -33.94 -46.19
CA GLN A 320 -10.29 -33.46 -46.80
C GLN A 320 -9.84 -32.04 -46.39
N GLN A 321 -10.72 -31.16 -45.88
CA GLN A 321 -10.32 -29.78 -45.51
C GLN A 321 -9.71 -29.61 -44.10
N HIS A 322 -9.70 -30.65 -43.25
CA HIS A 322 -9.33 -30.52 -41.84
C HIS A 322 -7.83 -30.33 -41.59
N GLU A 323 -6.97 -30.90 -42.43
CA GLU A 323 -5.53 -31.06 -42.15
C GLU A 323 -4.78 -29.72 -42.20
N TYR A 324 -5.07 -28.87 -43.18
CA TYR A 324 -4.45 -27.55 -43.33
C TYR A 324 -4.98 -26.49 -42.35
N ARG A 325 -6.19 -26.69 -41.79
CA ARG A 325 -6.74 -25.83 -40.72
C ARG A 325 -6.23 -26.23 -39.34
N SER A 326 -6.01 -27.52 -39.09
CA SER A 326 -5.45 -28.04 -37.84
C SER A 326 -4.09 -27.42 -37.52
N THR A 327 -3.15 -27.40 -38.48
CA THR A 327 -1.75 -26.95 -38.25
C THR A 327 -1.57 -25.44 -38.02
N LYS A 328 -2.59 -24.60 -38.31
CA LYS A 328 -2.61 -23.19 -37.89
C LYS A 328 -3.15 -23.05 -36.47
N ASN A 329 -4.27 -23.71 -36.13
CA ASN A 329 -4.82 -23.69 -34.78
C ASN A 329 -3.84 -24.28 -33.76
N ASN A 330 -3.15 -25.37 -34.11
CA ASN A 330 -2.22 -26.03 -33.20
C ASN A 330 -1.01 -25.13 -32.87
N ARG A 331 -0.50 -24.37 -33.86
CA ARG A 331 0.54 -23.35 -33.62
C ARG A 331 0.05 -22.18 -32.77
N TYR A 332 -1.19 -21.71 -32.99
CA TYR A 332 -1.78 -20.66 -32.16
C TYR A 332 -1.95 -21.11 -30.71
N LEU A 333 -2.38 -22.36 -30.49
CA LEU A 333 -2.42 -22.99 -29.17
C LEU A 333 -1.02 -23.08 -28.55
N SER A 334 -0.01 -23.54 -29.31
CA SER A 334 1.38 -23.59 -28.85
C SER A 334 1.91 -22.21 -28.43
N SER A 335 1.56 -21.13 -29.13
CA SER A 335 1.92 -19.76 -28.71
C SER A 335 1.13 -19.29 -27.48
N LEU A 336 -0.13 -19.70 -27.31
CA LEU A 336 -0.92 -19.41 -26.09
C LEU A 336 -0.39 -20.14 -24.84
N HIS A 337 0.38 -21.23 -25.01
CA HIS A 337 1.09 -21.89 -23.90
C HIS A 337 2.42 -21.23 -23.52
N HIS A 338 2.89 -20.22 -24.27
CA HIS A 338 4.09 -19.46 -23.94
C HIS A 338 3.70 -18.17 -23.23
N LEU A 339 4.19 -18.00 -21.99
CA LEU A 339 4.00 -16.77 -21.22
C LEU A 339 4.64 -15.57 -21.93
N PRO A 340 4.01 -14.39 -21.88
CA PRO A 340 4.51 -13.19 -22.56
C PRO A 340 5.80 -12.66 -21.93
N THR A 341 6.57 -11.91 -22.72
CA THR A 341 7.76 -11.19 -22.21
C THR A 341 7.29 -9.98 -21.42
N ILE A 342 7.54 -9.98 -20.10
CA ILE A 342 7.07 -8.93 -19.18
C ILE A 342 8.24 -8.06 -18.74
N SER A 343 8.08 -6.75 -18.90
CA SER A 343 9.06 -5.73 -18.49
C SER A 343 8.82 -5.26 -17.05
N VAL A 344 9.90 -4.93 -16.36
CA VAL A 344 9.88 -4.33 -15.02
C VAL A 344 10.74 -3.07 -15.01
N GLU A 345 10.23 -2.03 -14.37
CA GLU A 345 10.89 -0.74 -14.16
C GLU A 345 11.25 -0.56 -12.68
N CYS A 346 12.43 -0.04 -12.41
CA CYS A 346 12.96 0.24 -11.07
C CYS A 346 13.11 1.76 -10.91
N VAL A 347 12.18 2.40 -10.18
CA VAL A 347 12.13 3.86 -10.02
C VAL A 347 13.22 4.40 -9.06
N TYR A 348 13.93 3.53 -8.35
CA TYR A 348 15.21 3.85 -7.67
C TYR A 348 16.37 4.12 -8.66
N GLY A 349 16.18 3.82 -9.95
CA GLY A 349 17.08 4.20 -11.05
C GLY A 349 18.04 3.11 -11.52
N SER A 350 18.36 2.11 -10.69
CA SER A 350 19.18 0.97 -11.08
C SER A 350 18.56 -0.35 -10.63
N PHE A 351 18.04 -1.12 -11.59
CA PHE A 351 17.35 -2.38 -11.33
C PHE A 351 18.26 -3.39 -10.60
N GLU A 352 19.48 -3.60 -11.09
CA GLU A 352 20.40 -4.58 -10.52
C GLU A 352 20.84 -4.22 -9.09
N SER A 353 21.01 -2.91 -8.80
CA SER A 353 21.30 -2.45 -7.43
C SER A 353 20.10 -2.68 -6.51
N ALA A 354 18.89 -2.30 -6.92
CA ALA A 354 17.69 -2.54 -6.13
C ALA A 354 17.43 -4.04 -5.91
N LEU A 355 17.65 -4.88 -6.93
CA LEU A 355 17.49 -6.33 -6.84
C LEU A 355 18.56 -6.96 -5.92
N THR A 356 19.79 -6.45 -5.95
CA THR A 356 20.85 -6.80 -4.99
C THR A 356 20.44 -6.42 -3.57
N HIS A 357 19.87 -5.23 -3.36
CA HIS A 357 19.41 -4.78 -2.06
C HIS A 357 18.25 -5.64 -1.52
N LEU A 358 17.27 -5.96 -2.36
CA LEU A 358 16.15 -6.83 -2.03
C LEU A 358 16.62 -8.23 -1.59
N ASN A 359 17.48 -8.87 -2.38
CA ASN A 359 17.97 -10.23 -2.08
C ASN A 359 18.98 -10.29 -0.92
N ARG A 360 19.64 -9.18 -0.57
CA ARG A 360 20.56 -9.08 0.58
C ARG A 360 19.94 -8.41 1.82
N ARG A 361 18.62 -8.15 1.80
CA ARG A 361 17.87 -7.40 2.82
C ARG A 361 18.57 -6.08 3.23
N LEU A 362 18.86 -5.22 2.26
CA LEU A 362 19.52 -3.93 2.46
C LEU A 362 18.53 -2.76 2.35
N ILE A 363 18.60 -1.83 3.29
CA ILE A 363 17.82 -0.58 3.26
C ILE A 363 18.70 0.52 2.67
N ALA A 364 18.32 1.03 1.48
CA ALA A 364 18.99 2.14 0.83
C ALA A 364 17.97 3.07 0.14
N THR A 365 18.28 4.36 0.06
CA THR A 365 17.46 5.35 -0.67
C THR A 365 18.37 6.38 -1.34
N THR A 366 17.99 6.84 -2.53
CA THR A 366 18.70 7.90 -3.29
C THR A 366 18.01 9.25 -3.19
N SER A 367 16.89 9.33 -2.48
CA SER A 367 16.10 10.55 -2.32
C SER A 367 15.59 10.70 -0.88
N PRO A 368 16.49 10.81 0.12
CA PRO A 368 16.12 10.93 1.53
C PRO A 368 15.19 12.13 1.78
N GLU A 369 15.34 13.22 1.01
CA GLU A 369 14.54 14.44 1.09
C GLU A 369 13.06 14.25 0.72
N ARG A 370 12.72 13.11 0.10
CA ARG A 370 11.34 12.77 -0.30
C ARG A 370 10.61 11.94 0.74
N ILE A 371 11.32 11.33 1.69
CA ILE A 371 10.71 10.53 2.74
C ILE A 371 9.78 11.43 3.59
N ARG A 372 8.67 10.84 4.06
CA ARG A 372 7.65 11.43 4.93
C ARG A 372 7.58 10.64 6.24
N GLY A 373 6.85 11.12 7.25
CA GLY A 373 6.82 10.54 8.60
C GLY A 373 6.63 9.02 8.65
N GLY A 374 5.70 8.47 7.87
CA GLY A 374 5.48 7.01 7.74
C GLY A 374 6.70 6.20 7.25
N GLY A 375 7.71 6.85 6.67
CA GLY A 375 8.99 6.23 6.32
C GLY A 375 9.83 5.81 7.53
N LEU A 376 9.68 6.46 8.69
CA LEU A 376 10.25 5.98 9.96
C LEU A 376 9.62 4.62 10.33
N LEU A 377 8.30 4.50 10.20
CA LEU A 377 7.57 3.28 10.49
C LEU A 377 8.00 2.15 9.52
N ARG A 378 8.08 2.47 8.21
CA ARG A 378 8.56 1.53 7.18
C ARG A 378 10.03 1.12 7.39
N TYR A 379 10.89 2.02 7.87
CA TYR A 379 12.28 1.71 8.23
C TYR A 379 12.36 0.72 9.40
N CYS A 380 11.64 0.99 10.51
CA CYS A 380 11.60 0.09 11.67
C CYS A 380 11.02 -1.29 11.31
N LEU A 381 10.03 -1.35 10.41
CA LEU A 381 9.46 -2.59 9.88
C LEU A 381 10.47 -3.41 9.04
N LEU A 382 11.32 -2.73 8.26
CA LEU A 382 12.41 -3.39 7.54
C LEU A 382 13.46 -3.93 8.52
N LEU A 383 13.82 -3.18 9.57
CA LEU A 383 14.75 -3.64 10.60
C LEU A 383 14.25 -4.92 11.32
N THR A 384 12.97 -4.96 11.75
CA THR A 384 12.41 -6.17 12.38
C THR A 384 12.30 -7.35 11.42
N ARG A 385 12.10 -7.11 10.12
CA ARG A 385 12.18 -8.14 9.06
C ARG A 385 13.62 -8.50 8.67
N GLY A 386 14.60 -8.13 9.49
CA GLY A 386 16.00 -8.54 9.35
C GLY A 386 16.81 -7.75 8.32
N TYR A 387 16.28 -6.63 7.82
CA TYR A 387 17.03 -5.77 6.91
C TYR A 387 18.08 -4.95 7.66
N ARG A 388 19.12 -4.49 6.95
CA ARG A 388 20.22 -3.69 7.49
C ARG A 388 20.41 -2.42 6.64
N PRO A 389 20.69 -1.24 7.25
CA PRO A 389 21.05 -0.05 6.49
C PRO A 389 22.29 -0.29 5.61
N TYR A 390 22.24 0.19 4.38
CA TYR A 390 23.35 0.14 3.44
C TYR A 390 23.80 1.56 3.12
N ASP A 391 25.04 1.88 3.49
CA ASP A 391 25.63 3.19 3.22
C ASP A 391 25.89 3.34 1.72
N ASN A 392 25.08 4.18 1.08
CA ASN A 392 25.20 4.59 -0.31
C ASN A 392 25.67 6.06 -0.45
N GLY A 393 26.41 6.57 0.55
CA GLY A 393 26.78 7.97 0.70
C GLY A 393 25.95 8.74 1.73
N ILE A 394 25.15 8.02 2.53
CA ILE A 394 24.32 8.54 3.62
C ILE A 394 24.44 7.55 4.78
N ALA A 395 25.03 8.00 5.89
CA ALA A 395 25.16 7.15 7.06
C ALA A 395 23.78 6.88 7.72
N SER A 396 23.59 5.67 8.25
CA SER A 396 22.31 5.25 8.86
C SER A 396 21.77 6.24 9.90
N TRP A 397 22.64 6.78 10.76
CA TRP A 397 22.28 7.77 11.78
C TRP A 397 21.80 9.11 11.19
N GLN A 398 22.23 9.48 9.98
CA GLN A 398 21.74 10.69 9.29
C GLN A 398 20.34 10.45 8.74
N LEU A 399 20.14 9.28 8.12
CA LEU A 399 18.83 8.87 7.61
C LEU A 399 17.80 8.73 8.74
N GLU A 400 18.17 8.13 9.88
CA GLU A 400 17.33 8.05 11.07
C GLU A 400 16.97 9.42 11.63
N LYS A 401 17.93 10.34 11.81
CA LYS A 401 17.66 11.72 12.27
C LYS A 401 16.67 12.44 11.35
N LEU A 402 16.81 12.27 10.04
CA LEU A 402 15.88 12.82 9.07
C LEU A 402 14.48 12.20 9.20
N MET A 403 14.37 10.87 9.32
CA MET A 403 13.08 10.18 9.45
C MET A 403 12.38 10.50 10.78
N CYS A 404 13.11 10.58 11.88
CA CYS A 404 12.57 11.05 13.17
C CYS A 404 12.08 12.50 13.07
N SER A 405 12.91 13.42 12.57
CA SER A 405 12.50 14.82 12.37
C SER A 405 11.26 14.92 11.47
N ARG A 406 11.21 14.14 10.38
CA ARG A 406 10.08 14.12 9.45
C ARG A 406 8.81 13.50 10.05
N PHE A 407 8.93 12.53 10.96
CA PHE A 407 7.82 11.96 11.73
C PHE A 407 7.14 13.04 12.59
N PHE A 408 7.91 13.77 13.41
CA PHE A 408 7.34 14.86 14.24
C PHE A 408 6.80 16.04 13.42
N ILE A 409 7.34 16.29 12.21
CA ILE A 409 6.85 17.35 11.32
C ILE A 409 5.56 16.96 10.57
N ASP A 410 5.42 15.68 10.18
CA ASP A 410 4.22 15.21 9.46
C ASP A 410 3.09 14.75 10.39
N TYR A 411 3.40 14.38 11.64
CA TYR A 411 2.43 13.96 12.69
C TYR A 411 2.74 14.71 13.99
N ALA A 412 2.32 15.98 14.06
CA ALA A 412 2.68 16.87 15.17
C ALA A 412 1.90 16.59 16.47
N ASP A 413 0.67 16.08 16.36
CA ASP A 413 -0.18 15.75 17.50
C ASP A 413 0.01 14.29 17.98
N ILE A 414 -0.11 14.08 19.30
CA ILE A 414 0.10 12.78 19.92
C ILE A 414 -1.03 11.77 19.60
N ASN A 415 -2.28 12.24 19.46
CA ASN A 415 -3.42 11.41 19.12
C ASN A 415 -3.36 11.00 17.63
N GLU A 416 -2.88 11.90 16.75
CA GLU A 416 -2.56 11.50 15.37
C GLU A 416 -1.47 10.43 15.35
N GLN A 417 -0.38 10.61 16.11
CA GLN A 417 0.69 9.60 16.19
C GLN A 417 0.16 8.25 16.68
N GLU A 418 -0.66 8.21 17.72
CA GLU A 418 -1.32 6.99 18.20
C GLU A 418 -2.17 6.33 17.10
N TYR A 419 -3.05 7.10 16.45
CA TYR A 419 -3.89 6.61 15.37
C TYR A 419 -3.08 6.06 14.19
N LYS A 420 -2.02 6.75 13.73
CA LYS A 420 -1.14 6.24 12.67
C LYS A 420 -0.37 5.00 13.10
N LEU A 421 0.04 4.90 14.37
CA LEU A 421 0.74 3.73 14.90
C LEU A 421 -0.19 2.51 14.97
N LEU A 422 -1.37 2.65 15.54
CA LEU A 422 -2.37 1.57 15.63
C LEU A 422 -2.79 1.07 14.24
N ALA A 423 -3.06 1.98 13.30
CA ALA A 423 -3.38 1.63 11.91
C ALA A 423 -2.21 0.97 11.15
N PHE A 424 -0.97 1.37 11.44
CA PHE A 424 0.21 0.69 10.88
C PHE A 424 0.39 -0.71 11.46
N LEU A 425 0.11 -0.90 12.77
CA LEU A 425 0.24 -2.17 13.46
C LEU A 425 -0.76 -3.22 12.97
N SER A 426 -2.04 -2.85 12.79
CA SER A 426 -3.06 -3.77 12.26
C SER A 426 -2.72 -4.20 10.82
N SER A 427 -2.42 -3.23 9.94
CA SER A 427 -2.08 -3.46 8.53
C SER A 427 -0.85 -4.36 8.33
N HIS A 428 0.21 -4.21 9.14
CA HIS A 428 1.50 -4.88 8.88
C HIS A 428 1.78 -6.12 9.71
N PHE A 429 1.01 -6.38 10.78
CA PHE A 429 1.24 -7.48 11.73
C PHE A 429 0.00 -8.31 12.08
N SER A 430 -1.17 -7.99 11.51
CA SER A 430 -2.42 -8.77 11.69
C SER A 430 -2.73 -9.05 13.17
N ASN A 431 -2.69 -10.32 13.61
CA ASN A 431 -2.89 -10.72 15.02
C ASN A 431 -1.60 -11.21 15.72
N ASP A 432 -0.41 -11.01 15.14
CA ASP A 432 0.88 -11.33 15.79
C ASP A 432 1.27 -10.21 16.79
N ASP A 433 0.67 -10.24 17.99
CA ASP A 433 0.96 -9.29 19.06
C ASP A 433 2.43 -9.36 19.53
N SER A 434 3.11 -10.50 19.33
CA SER A 434 4.57 -10.63 19.56
C SER A 434 5.40 -9.83 18.56
N ALA A 435 5.00 -9.78 17.29
CA ALA A 435 5.67 -8.94 16.29
C ALA A 435 5.34 -7.45 16.49
N LYS A 436 4.12 -7.11 16.90
CA LYS A 436 3.74 -5.73 17.29
C LYS A 436 4.61 -5.24 18.45
N TYR A 437 4.76 -6.05 19.50
CA TYR A 437 5.64 -5.76 20.64
C TYR A 437 7.10 -5.53 20.19
N ARG A 438 7.69 -6.48 19.45
CA ARG A 438 9.07 -6.37 18.94
C ARG A 438 9.27 -5.14 18.04
N TYR A 439 8.27 -4.76 17.25
CA TYR A 439 8.30 -3.56 16.42
C TYR A 439 8.21 -2.26 17.23
N LEU A 440 7.36 -2.20 18.26
CA LEU A 440 7.26 -1.03 19.13
C LEU A 440 8.56 -0.79 19.91
N LEU A 441 9.21 -1.85 20.42
CA LEU A 441 10.56 -1.74 21.00
C LEU A 441 11.59 -1.22 19.99
N GLN A 442 11.58 -1.75 18.76
CA GLN A 442 12.47 -1.29 17.70
C GLN A 442 12.24 0.19 17.36
N LEU A 443 10.98 0.63 17.27
CA LEU A 443 10.62 2.02 17.01
C LEU A 443 11.03 2.95 18.15
N ARG A 444 10.78 2.56 19.41
CA ARG A 444 11.23 3.31 20.61
C ARG A 444 12.73 3.58 20.51
N LEU A 445 13.53 2.53 20.30
CA LEU A 445 14.99 2.61 20.26
C LEU A 445 15.53 3.51 19.12
N ILE A 446 14.84 3.59 17.97
CA ILE A 446 15.22 4.57 16.92
C ILE A 446 14.87 6.00 17.35
N ILE A 447 13.66 6.25 17.86
CA ILE A 447 13.23 7.59 18.29
C ILE A 447 14.10 8.11 19.45
N GLU A 448 14.43 7.25 20.40
CA GLU A 448 15.25 7.52 21.57
C GLU A 448 16.68 7.95 21.18
N ARG A 449 17.33 7.21 20.28
CA ARG A 449 18.73 7.47 19.88
C ARG A 449 18.91 8.55 18.80
N SER A 450 17.89 8.75 17.95
CA SER A 450 18.02 9.56 16.73
C SER A 450 17.15 10.83 16.71
N THR A 451 16.42 11.15 17.78
CA THR A 451 15.71 12.45 17.89
C THR A 451 16.61 13.53 18.50
N VAL A 452 16.69 14.69 17.84
CA VAL A 452 17.48 15.85 18.29
C VAL A 452 16.82 16.53 19.48
N CYS A 453 17.63 17.04 20.43
CA CYS A 453 17.21 17.63 21.71
C CYS A 453 16.21 18.81 21.61
N LEU A 454 15.98 19.38 20.43
CA LEU A 454 15.03 20.48 20.20
C LEU A 454 13.56 20.05 20.34
N MET A 455 13.26 18.75 20.24
CA MET A 455 11.92 18.18 20.35
C MET A 455 11.78 17.31 21.62
N ALA A 456 12.37 17.74 22.75
CA ALA A 456 12.53 16.88 23.92
C ALA A 456 11.19 16.53 24.62
N HIS A 457 10.19 17.40 24.56
CA HIS A 457 8.88 17.16 25.18
C HIS A 457 8.06 16.19 24.33
N GLU A 458 7.95 16.48 23.04
CA GLU A 458 7.26 15.70 22.01
C GLU A 458 7.83 14.29 21.93
N ARG A 459 9.17 14.17 21.87
CA ARG A 459 9.86 12.88 21.94
C ARG A 459 9.48 12.09 23.19
N ASN A 460 9.45 12.73 24.37
CA ASN A 460 9.11 12.04 25.60
C ASN A 460 7.63 11.59 25.64
N LEU A 461 6.70 12.37 25.07
CA LEU A 461 5.30 11.95 24.89
C LEU A 461 5.21 10.72 23.98
N THR A 462 5.84 10.76 22.79
CA THR A 462 5.85 9.64 21.85
C THR A 462 6.52 8.38 22.41
N LEU A 463 7.63 8.53 23.15
CA LEU A 463 8.29 7.40 23.83
C LEU A 463 7.39 6.81 24.93
N THR A 464 6.59 7.63 25.62
CA THR A 464 5.62 7.16 26.64
C THR A 464 4.49 6.38 25.97
N LEU A 465 3.86 6.95 24.94
CA LEU A 465 2.83 6.31 24.12
C LEU A 465 3.28 4.93 23.57
N ILE A 466 4.46 4.86 22.95
CA ILE A 466 5.01 3.61 22.41
C ILE A 466 5.26 2.58 23.52
N THR A 467 5.63 3.04 24.73
CA THR A 467 5.84 2.16 25.89
C THR A 467 4.53 1.64 26.46
N GLN A 468 3.47 2.46 26.51
CA GLN A 468 2.13 2.04 26.90
C GLN A 468 1.61 0.97 25.93
N LEU A 469 1.61 1.26 24.63
CA LEU A 469 1.20 0.30 23.59
C LEU A 469 2.01 -1.01 23.68
N ALA A 470 3.34 -0.94 23.87
CA ALA A 470 4.18 -2.14 24.02
C ALA A 470 3.83 -2.93 25.30
N THR A 471 3.49 -2.24 26.39
CA THR A 471 3.09 -2.85 27.66
C THR A 471 1.75 -3.58 27.53
N ASP A 472 0.79 -3.00 26.81
CA ASP A 472 -0.51 -3.62 26.54
C ASP A 472 -0.35 -4.93 25.74
N TYR A 473 0.47 -4.92 24.68
CA TYR A 473 0.75 -6.13 23.90
C TYR A 473 1.51 -7.18 24.71
N TYR A 474 2.43 -6.76 25.60
CA TYR A 474 3.14 -7.67 26.50
C TYR A 474 2.19 -8.39 27.47
N TYR A 475 1.23 -7.67 28.09
CA TYR A 475 0.29 -8.29 29.01
C TYR A 475 -0.68 -9.26 28.31
N ARG A 476 -1.14 -8.97 27.09
CA ARG A 476 -1.97 -9.92 26.31
C ARG A 476 -1.27 -11.26 26.10
N LEU A 477 0.00 -11.23 25.69
CA LEU A 477 0.82 -12.43 25.48
C LEU A 477 1.03 -13.21 26.80
N TYR A 478 1.14 -12.50 27.92
CA TYR A 478 1.26 -13.11 29.25
C TYR A 478 -0.05 -13.77 29.71
N ASP A 479 -1.19 -13.12 29.51
CA ASP A 479 -2.51 -13.66 29.87
C ASP A 479 -2.89 -14.86 28.98
N GLU A 480 -2.56 -14.81 27.69
CA GLU A 480 -2.69 -15.94 26.75
C GLU A 480 -1.89 -17.16 27.23
N TYR A 481 -0.61 -16.98 27.54
CA TYR A 481 0.28 -18.04 28.06
C TYR A 481 -0.26 -18.70 29.34
N ASN A 482 -0.73 -17.88 30.30
CA ASN A 482 -1.32 -18.39 31.54
C ASN A 482 -2.65 -19.11 31.30
N THR A 483 -3.47 -18.64 30.35
CA THR A 483 -4.75 -19.27 30.00
C THR A 483 -4.54 -20.66 29.38
N TYR A 484 -3.54 -20.83 28.52
CA TYR A 484 -3.17 -22.16 28.02
C TYR A 484 -2.61 -23.07 29.13
N SER A 485 -1.77 -22.52 30.01
CA SER A 485 -1.15 -23.26 31.14
C SER A 485 -2.16 -23.77 32.18
N LEU A 486 -3.38 -23.24 32.21
CA LEU A 486 -4.45 -23.65 33.14
C LEU A 486 -5.45 -24.65 32.55
N ASN A 487 -5.49 -24.82 31.22
CA ASN A 487 -6.53 -25.58 30.52
C ASN A 487 -6.00 -26.81 29.76
N GLY A 488 -4.69 -27.08 29.76
CA GLY A 488 -4.07 -28.23 29.10
C GLY A 488 -3.63 -29.32 30.08
N GLU A 489 -3.89 -30.59 29.76
CA GLU A 489 -3.23 -31.72 30.42
C GLU A 489 -1.71 -31.68 30.21
N THR A 490 -0.95 -32.15 31.21
CA THR A 490 0.52 -32.07 31.28
C THR A 490 1.24 -32.96 30.26
N THR A 491 1.08 -32.66 28.98
CA THR A 491 1.89 -33.23 27.89
C THR A 491 3.24 -32.55 27.87
N THR A 492 4.31 -33.32 28.12
CA THR A 492 5.68 -32.83 28.23
C THR A 492 6.28 -32.49 26.87
N ALA A 493 5.87 -31.35 26.30
CA ALA A 493 6.57 -30.70 25.21
C ALA A 493 7.61 -29.73 25.79
N GLU A 494 8.91 -30.01 25.61
CA GLU A 494 9.98 -29.07 25.92
C GLU A 494 10.00 -27.91 24.92
N VAL A 495 9.05 -26.99 25.06
CA VAL A 495 9.05 -25.71 24.33
C VAL A 495 10.10 -24.82 24.97
N THR A 496 11.25 -24.70 24.32
CA THR A 496 12.36 -23.85 24.76
C THR A 496 11.95 -22.38 24.74
N VAL A 497 11.66 -21.84 25.92
CA VAL A 497 11.44 -20.41 26.13
C VAL A 497 12.68 -19.64 25.63
N PRO A 498 12.55 -18.65 24.72
CA PRO A 498 13.68 -17.86 24.22
C PRO A 498 14.27 -16.87 25.24
N ASN A 499 14.66 -17.36 26.42
CA ASN A 499 15.41 -16.64 27.47
C ASN A 499 16.88 -16.36 27.05
N SER A 500 17.09 -15.96 25.80
CA SER A 500 18.36 -15.50 25.21
C SER A 500 18.21 -15.04 23.76
N ILE A 501 17.21 -14.21 23.44
CA ILE A 501 17.43 -13.21 22.38
C ILE A 501 18.30 -12.09 22.97
N THR A 502 19.60 -12.38 23.06
CA THR A 502 20.62 -11.36 23.20
C THR A 502 20.62 -10.56 21.91
N ILE A 503 19.91 -9.43 21.90
CA ILE A 503 20.20 -8.41 20.91
C ILE A 503 21.54 -7.81 21.36
N ASP A 504 22.57 -7.89 20.52
CA ASP A 504 23.85 -7.18 20.73
C ASP A 504 23.66 -5.67 20.53
N VAL A 505 22.86 -5.05 21.40
CA VAL A 505 22.86 -3.63 21.70
C VAL A 505 23.74 -3.46 22.92
N ILE A 506 24.85 -2.76 22.74
CA ILE A 506 25.82 -2.46 23.80
C ILE A 506 25.08 -1.76 24.95
N TYR A 507 25.16 -2.35 26.14
CA TYR A 507 24.44 -1.90 27.32
C TYR A 507 24.81 -0.47 27.73
N HIS A 508 23.80 0.30 28.13
CA HIS A 508 23.92 1.28 29.22
C HIS A 508 22.72 1.11 30.17
N ASN A 509 22.95 1.34 31.46
CA ASN A 509 22.27 0.59 32.52
C ASN A 509 21.01 1.29 33.08
N GLU A 510 19.94 1.35 32.28
CA GLU A 510 18.62 1.85 32.74
C GLU A 510 17.54 0.73 32.77
N TRP A 511 17.79 -0.41 32.13
CA TRP A 511 16.77 -1.46 31.91
C TRP A 511 16.42 -2.28 33.17
N ASP A 512 17.39 -2.53 34.05
CA ASP A 512 17.17 -3.40 35.23
C ASP A 512 16.49 -2.67 36.40
N GLU A 513 16.62 -1.35 36.47
CA GLU A 513 15.90 -0.52 37.46
C GLU A 513 14.39 -0.50 37.17
N TRP A 514 14.01 -0.46 35.88
CA TRP A 514 12.61 -0.56 35.45
C TRP A 514 11.96 -1.91 35.80
N LYS A 515 12.68 -3.03 35.66
CA LYS A 515 12.21 -4.37 36.08
C LYS A 515 11.88 -4.41 37.57
N SER A 516 12.70 -3.76 38.40
CA SER A 516 12.53 -3.74 39.86
C SER A 516 11.23 -3.07 40.30
N LEU A 517 10.76 -2.07 39.54
CA LEU A 517 9.56 -1.28 39.86
C LEU A 517 8.24 -1.92 39.41
N HIS A 518 8.27 -2.84 38.43
CA HIS A 518 7.05 -3.34 37.76
C HIS A 518 6.85 -4.86 37.84
N THR A 519 7.61 -5.57 38.67
CA THR A 519 7.40 -7.01 38.89
C THR A 519 6.21 -7.23 39.84
N PRO A 520 5.13 -7.94 39.44
CA PRO A 520 3.99 -8.19 40.32
C PRO A 520 4.35 -9.12 41.49
N PRO A 521 3.70 -8.98 42.66
CA PRO A 521 4.06 -9.72 43.87
C PRO A 521 3.79 -11.22 43.72
N LYS A 522 4.84 -12.04 43.91
CA LYS A 522 4.72 -13.50 43.96
C LYS A 522 3.83 -13.90 45.14
N LYS A 523 2.72 -14.58 44.87
CA LYS A 523 1.95 -15.29 45.91
C LYS A 523 2.87 -16.32 46.58
N GLN A 524 3.12 -16.17 47.87
CA GLN A 524 3.77 -17.21 48.66
C GLN A 524 2.81 -18.38 48.84
N ILE A 525 3.07 -19.48 48.13
CA ILE A 525 2.44 -20.77 48.42
C ILE A 525 3.19 -21.33 49.63
N GLN A 526 2.60 -21.15 50.82
CA GLN A 526 3.17 -21.64 52.06
C GLN A 526 2.81 -23.12 52.24
N SER A 527 3.71 -24.01 51.81
CA SER A 527 3.57 -25.45 52.02
C SER A 527 3.61 -25.77 53.50
N GLN A 528 2.50 -26.26 54.05
CA GLN A 528 2.53 -27.05 55.27
C GLN A 528 3.28 -28.35 54.99
N GLN A 529 4.21 -28.72 55.88
CA GLN A 529 4.73 -30.08 56.01
C GLN A 529 4.47 -30.51 57.45
N ASP A 530 4.08 -31.77 57.63
CA ASP A 530 3.67 -32.31 58.92
C ASP A 530 4.86 -32.48 59.89
N ASN A 531 4.67 -32.03 61.13
CA ASN A 531 5.05 -32.69 62.39
C ASN A 531 4.45 -31.90 63.57
#